data_AF-A0A428WDG3-F1
#
_entry.id   AF-A0A428WDG3-F1
#
_cell.length_a   1.000
_cell.length_b   1.000
_cell.length_c   1.000
_cell.angle_alpha   90.00
_cell.angle_beta   90.00
_cell.angle_gamma   90.00
#
_symmetry.space_group_name_H-M   'P 1'
#
loop_
_entity.id
_entity.type
_entity.pdbx_description
1 polymer ?
#
loop_
_entity_poly.entity_id
_entity_poly.type
_entity_poly.pdbx_seq_one_letter_code
_entity_poly.pdbx_strand_id
1 'polypeptide(L)'
;MARGCRHRTSTRRTVATLVRPSHGRFLEVVLPDRVADDYFDYLANWYAAQCDDDWEHEFGIRLQTLDNPGWNLQIDLVGTELEGQVLGMTRRDLEGGGWIVVAADGALFEVSCDPMSLRLAIHEFKQLVESD
;
A
#
# COMPACT_ATOMS: atom_id res chain seq x y z
N MET A 1 9.94 22.46 50.47
CA MET A 1 11.25 22.41 49.78
C MET A 1 11.47 21.01 49.22
N ALA A 2 12.28 20.88 48.15
CA ALA A 2 12.61 19.69 47.34
C ALA A 2 11.60 19.37 46.22
N ARG A 3 11.76 19.94 45.00
CA ARG A 3 12.66 19.60 43.86
C ARG A 3 12.05 18.53 42.93
N GLY A 4 11.73 18.98 41.72
CA GLY A 4 11.08 18.19 40.67
C GLY A 4 12.00 17.25 39.93
N CYS A 5 11.40 16.20 39.38
CA CYS A 5 12.05 15.21 38.53
C CYS A 5 11.57 15.42 37.08
N ARG A 6 12.46 15.95 36.22
CA ARG A 6 12.21 16.08 34.78
C ARG A 6 12.54 14.74 34.13
N HIS A 7 11.55 14.10 33.51
CA HIS A 7 11.80 12.93 32.67
C HIS A 7 12.52 13.37 31.38
N ARG A 8 13.65 12.71 31.14
CA ARG A 8 14.56 12.92 30.03
C ARG A 8 14.06 12.07 28.87
N THR A 9 13.52 12.69 27.83
CA THR A 9 13.12 12.00 26.60
C THR A 9 14.37 11.54 25.84
N SER A 10 14.45 10.23 25.62
CA SER A 10 15.50 9.56 24.86
C SER A 10 15.23 9.69 23.36
N THR A 11 15.96 10.55 22.67
CA THR A 11 15.89 10.67 21.21
C THR A 11 16.57 9.46 20.58
N ARG A 12 15.80 8.62 19.86
CA ARG A 12 16.35 7.51 19.05
C ARG A 12 17.23 8.10 17.93
N ARG A 13 18.42 7.53 17.77
CA ARG A 13 19.40 7.93 16.74
C ARG A 13 19.06 7.19 15.43
N THR A 14 18.69 7.93 14.39
CA THR A 14 18.48 7.38 13.05
C THR A 14 19.82 6.99 12.42
N VAL A 15 19.90 5.77 11.88
CA VAL A 15 21.07 5.29 11.14
C VAL A 15 20.88 5.68 9.67
N ALA A 16 21.78 6.49 9.12
CA ALA A 16 21.77 6.87 7.71
C ALA A 16 22.57 5.84 6.89
N THR A 17 21.93 5.18 5.93
CA THR A 17 22.61 4.34 4.93
C THR A 17 23.00 5.20 3.72
N LEU A 18 24.30 5.29 3.44
CA LEU A 18 24.83 6.00 2.28
C LEU A 18 24.70 5.15 1.01
N VAL A 19 23.89 5.58 0.04
CA VAL A 19 23.94 5.06 -1.33
C VAL A 19 24.84 5.96 -2.16
N ARG A 20 25.77 5.38 -2.92
CA ARG A 20 26.73 6.09 -3.78
C ARG A 20 26.28 6.07 -5.25
N PRO A 21 25.90 7.20 -5.88
CA PRO A 21 25.80 7.30 -7.31
C PRO A 21 27.15 7.65 -7.94
N SER A 22 27.30 7.28 -9.22
CA SER A 22 28.57 7.23 -9.92
C SER A 22 29.17 8.59 -10.28
N HIS A 23 28.38 9.65 -10.49
CA HIS A 23 28.90 11.01 -10.71
C HIS A 23 27.87 12.07 -10.32
N GLY A 24 28.23 12.99 -9.42
CA GLY A 24 27.40 14.14 -9.04
C GLY A 24 27.34 14.36 -7.53
N ARG A 25 27.48 15.62 -7.10
CA ARG A 25 27.51 16.09 -5.71
C ARG A 25 26.39 15.44 -4.88
N PHE A 26 26.71 14.97 -3.67
CA PHE A 26 25.72 14.50 -2.68
C PHE A 26 24.62 15.56 -2.55
N LEU A 27 23.43 15.27 -3.08
CA LEU A 27 22.23 15.90 -2.57
C LEU A 27 21.94 15.18 -1.27
N GLU A 28 22.10 15.90 -0.16
CA GLU A 28 21.53 15.49 1.11
C GLU A 28 20.00 15.57 0.93
N VAL A 29 19.41 14.50 0.39
CA VAL A 29 17.96 14.37 0.37
C VAL A 29 17.57 13.97 1.79
N VAL A 30 17.42 14.98 2.65
CA VAL A 30 16.57 14.83 3.83
C VAL A 30 15.17 14.61 3.26
N LEU A 31 14.77 13.35 3.11
CA LEU A 31 13.35 13.03 2.98
C LEU A 31 12.78 13.38 4.35
N PRO A 32 12.08 14.53 4.52
CA PRO A 32 11.40 14.78 5.78
C PRO A 32 10.47 13.60 6.00
N ASP A 33 10.36 13.08 7.24
CA ASP A 33 9.45 12.01 7.66
C ASP A 33 8.17 12.02 6.81
N ARG A 34 8.22 11.37 5.64
CA ARG A 34 7.04 10.85 4.99
C ARG A 34 6.78 9.70 5.92
N VAL A 35 5.73 9.82 6.74
CA VAL A 35 5.15 8.65 7.41
C VAL A 35 5.26 7.53 6.39
N ALA A 36 6.14 6.54 6.63
CA ALA A 36 6.39 5.49 5.66
C ALA A 36 5.01 5.01 5.23
N ASP A 37 4.71 5.09 3.93
CA ASP A 37 3.35 4.97 3.43
C ASP A 37 2.80 3.60 3.87
N ASP A 38 2.03 3.60 4.96
CA ASP A 38 1.47 2.42 5.66
C ASP A 38 0.80 1.47 4.67
N TYR A 39 0.31 1.97 3.54
CA TYR A 39 -0.35 1.19 2.51
C TYR A 39 0.55 0.15 1.82
N PHE A 40 1.79 0.49 1.45
CA PHE A 40 2.65 -0.50 0.80
C PHE A 40 3.19 -1.52 1.81
N ASP A 41 3.51 -1.07 3.03
CA ASP A 41 3.87 -1.98 4.12
C ASP A 41 2.70 -2.91 4.47
N TYR A 42 1.47 -2.39 4.51
CA TYR A 42 0.26 -3.17 4.72
C TYR A 42 0.06 -4.21 3.61
N LEU A 43 0.15 -3.81 2.34
CA LEU A 43 -0.02 -4.74 1.21
C LEU A 43 1.06 -5.83 1.21
N ALA A 44 2.31 -5.46 1.51
CA ALA A 44 3.42 -6.41 1.62
C ALA A 44 3.23 -7.39 2.79
N ASN A 45 2.78 -6.90 3.94
CA ASN A 45 2.49 -7.74 5.11
C ASN A 45 1.30 -8.66 4.86
N TRP A 46 0.24 -8.17 4.20
CA TRP A 46 -0.91 -8.99 3.84
C TRP A 46 -0.50 -10.11 2.86
N TYR A 47 0.27 -9.78 1.82
CA TYR A 47 0.80 -10.77 0.87
C TYR A 47 1.65 -11.82 1.58
N ALA A 48 2.59 -11.39 2.43
CA ALA A 48 3.45 -12.30 3.18
C ALA A 48 2.66 -13.22 4.14
N ALA A 49 1.50 -12.78 4.62
CA ALA A 49 0.61 -13.59 5.44
C ALA A 49 -0.19 -14.62 4.63
N GLN A 50 -0.31 -14.45 3.31
CA GLN A 50 -0.94 -15.45 2.43
C GLN A 50 0.04 -16.53 1.95
N CYS A 51 1.35 -16.25 1.96
CA CYS A 51 2.36 -17.23 1.56
C CYS A 51 2.40 -18.41 2.55
N ASP A 52 2.00 -19.59 2.07
CA ASP A 52 1.82 -20.81 2.86
C ASP A 52 2.44 -22.05 2.20
N ASP A 53 3.41 -21.86 1.30
CA ASP A 53 4.05 -22.85 0.42
C ASP A 53 3.21 -23.28 -0.80
N ASP A 54 1.90 -23.01 -0.83
CA ASP A 54 1.03 -23.36 -1.97
C ASP A 54 0.50 -22.09 -2.67
N TRP A 55 0.00 -21.12 -1.91
CA TRP A 55 -0.71 -19.96 -2.45
C TRP A 55 0.14 -19.13 -3.41
N GLU A 56 1.42 -18.88 -3.08
CA GLU A 56 2.33 -18.07 -3.89
C GLU A 56 2.71 -18.69 -5.24
N HIS A 57 2.41 -19.98 -5.43
CA HIS A 57 2.67 -20.69 -6.69
C HIS A 57 1.54 -20.52 -7.71
N GLU A 58 0.32 -20.23 -7.25
CA GLU A 58 -0.89 -20.16 -8.09
C GLU A 58 -1.52 -18.76 -8.12
N PHE A 59 -1.38 -18.00 -7.02
CA PHE A 59 -2.06 -16.74 -6.77
C PHE A 59 -1.08 -15.60 -6.45
N GLY A 60 -1.56 -14.37 -6.50
CA GLY A 60 -0.73 -13.23 -6.14
C GLY A 60 -1.38 -11.86 -6.30
N ILE A 61 -0.50 -10.87 -6.34
CA ILE A 61 -0.84 -9.47 -6.56
C ILE A 61 -0.25 -9.05 -7.90
N ARG A 62 -1.07 -8.47 -8.79
CA ARG A 62 -0.64 -7.94 -10.09
C ARG A 62 -0.88 -6.43 -10.11
N LEU A 63 0.15 -5.68 -10.48
CA LEU A 63 0.07 -4.25 -10.72
C LEU A 63 0.50 -3.96 -12.16
N GLN A 64 -0.42 -3.44 -12.95
CA GLN A 64 -0.22 -3.19 -14.38
C GLN A 64 -0.61 -1.76 -14.73
N THR A 65 -0.05 -1.24 -15.83
CA THR A 65 -0.51 0.01 -16.42
C THR A 65 -1.69 -0.25 -17.33
N LEU A 66 -2.61 0.71 -17.43
CA LEU A 66 -3.71 0.70 -18.38
C LEU A 66 -3.29 1.24 -19.76
N ASP A 67 -4.12 1.01 -20.79
CA ASP A 67 -3.93 1.55 -22.14
C ASP A 67 -4.14 3.07 -22.21
N ASN A 68 -4.98 3.60 -21.32
CA ASN A 68 -5.09 4.98 -20.91
C ASN A 68 -4.28 5.22 -19.62
N PRO A 69 -3.73 6.41 -19.35
CA PRO A 69 -2.86 6.59 -18.19
C PRO A 69 -3.55 6.16 -16.89
N GLY A 70 -2.96 5.19 -16.19
CA GLY A 70 -3.53 4.67 -14.96
C GLY A 70 -2.91 3.35 -14.53
N TRP A 71 -3.40 2.87 -13.39
CA TRP A 71 -3.00 1.62 -12.77
C TRP A 71 -4.17 0.66 -12.70
N ASN A 72 -3.89 -0.62 -12.86
CA ASN A 72 -4.76 -1.74 -12.55
C ASN A 72 -4.08 -2.58 -11.48
N LEU A 73 -4.70 -2.65 -10.31
CA LEU A 73 -4.30 -3.50 -9.18
C LEU A 73 -5.27 -4.66 -9.10
N GLN A 74 -4.74 -5.87 -9.13
CA GLN A 74 -5.48 -7.12 -9.00
C GLN A 74 -4.89 -7.94 -7.85
N ILE A 75 -5.75 -8.46 -6.98
CA ILE A 75 -5.38 -9.28 -5.83
C ILE A 75 -6.26 -10.52 -5.86
N ASP A 76 -5.65 -11.69 -6.05
CA ASP A 76 -6.37 -12.96 -5.99
C ASP A 76 -6.86 -13.18 -4.54
N LEU A 77 -8.13 -13.54 -4.35
CA LEU A 77 -8.75 -13.79 -3.05
C LEU A 77 -8.94 -15.28 -2.77
N VAL A 78 -8.90 -16.11 -3.82
CA VAL A 78 -9.01 -17.57 -3.71
C VAL A 78 -7.92 -18.10 -2.78
N GLY A 79 -8.29 -19.02 -1.89
CA GLY A 79 -7.38 -19.60 -0.90
C GLY A 79 -7.05 -18.67 0.27
N THR A 80 -7.68 -17.50 0.37
CA THR A 80 -7.54 -16.57 1.51
C THR A 80 -8.84 -16.50 2.33
N GLU A 81 -8.81 -15.87 3.49
CA GLU A 81 -10.03 -15.63 4.29
C GLU A 81 -11.07 -14.75 3.57
N LEU A 82 -10.65 -14.00 2.54
CA LEU A 82 -11.51 -13.11 1.75
C LEU A 82 -12.21 -13.82 0.59
N GLU A 83 -11.97 -15.13 0.39
CA GLU A 83 -12.63 -15.88 -0.67
C GLU A 83 -14.16 -15.81 -0.52
N GLY A 84 -14.85 -15.45 -1.60
CA GLY A 84 -16.30 -15.25 -1.62
C GLY A 84 -16.76 -13.83 -1.29
N GLN A 85 -15.86 -12.91 -0.94
CA GLN A 85 -16.20 -11.50 -0.74
C GLN A 85 -16.55 -10.80 -2.06
N VAL A 86 -17.76 -10.23 -2.13
CA VAL A 86 -18.29 -9.58 -3.34
C VAL A 86 -18.52 -8.10 -3.10
N LEU A 87 -17.95 -7.28 -3.98
CA LEU A 87 -18.19 -5.85 -4.07
C LEU A 87 -18.69 -5.50 -5.48
N GLY A 88 -19.91 -4.96 -5.55
CA GLY A 88 -20.45 -4.46 -6.81
C GLY A 88 -19.55 -3.37 -7.41
N MET A 89 -19.30 -3.45 -8.72
CA MET A 89 -18.44 -2.51 -9.43
C MET A 89 -18.89 -1.07 -9.19
N THR A 90 -18.01 -0.28 -8.58
CA THR A 90 -18.29 1.11 -8.23
C THR A 90 -17.25 2.02 -8.86
N ARG A 91 -17.71 2.98 -9.68
CA ARG A 91 -16.88 4.06 -10.24
C ARG A 91 -17.07 5.34 -9.44
N ARG A 92 -15.97 6.00 -9.09
CA ARG A 92 -15.94 7.32 -8.45
C ARG A 92 -14.98 8.24 -9.19
N ASP A 93 -15.43 9.45 -9.49
CA ASP A 93 -14.55 10.55 -9.90
C ASP A 93 -14.14 11.31 -8.63
N LEU A 94 -12.85 11.62 -8.51
CA LEU A 94 -12.28 12.20 -7.29
C LEU A 94 -12.35 13.73 -7.29
N GLU A 95 -12.46 14.31 -6.10
CA GLU A 95 -12.39 15.77 -5.94
C GLU A 95 -11.00 16.28 -6.37
N GLY A 96 -10.97 17.28 -7.24
CA GLY A 96 -9.72 17.79 -7.83
C GLY A 96 -9.27 17.05 -9.09
N GLY A 97 -10.05 16.07 -9.57
CA GLY A 97 -9.76 15.26 -10.75
C GLY A 97 -9.17 13.90 -10.39
N GLY A 98 -9.18 12.99 -11.37
CA GLY A 98 -8.84 11.59 -11.16
C GLY A 98 -10.07 10.70 -11.03
N TRP A 99 -9.85 9.39 -11.00
CA TRP A 99 -10.91 8.40 -11.00
C TRP A 99 -10.44 7.08 -10.41
N ILE A 100 -11.39 6.33 -9.86
CA ILE A 100 -11.19 4.97 -9.37
C ILE A 100 -12.41 4.11 -9.70
N VAL A 101 -12.17 2.86 -10.04
CA VAL A 101 -13.17 1.81 -10.22
C VAL A 101 -12.75 0.65 -9.34
N VAL A 102 -13.61 0.21 -8.43
CA VAL A 102 -13.35 -0.88 -7.48
C VAL A 102 -14.39 -1.98 -7.68
N ALA A 103 -13.97 -3.23 -7.66
CA ALA A 103 -14.85 -4.39 -7.70
C ALA A 103 -14.21 -5.59 -6.97
N ALA A 104 -15.06 -6.51 -6.52
CA ALA A 104 -14.64 -7.84 -6.10
C ALA A 104 -15.71 -8.85 -6.52
N ASP A 105 -15.32 -9.98 -7.09
CA ASP A 105 -16.24 -11.00 -7.60
C ASP A 105 -16.26 -12.30 -6.75
N GLY A 106 -15.60 -12.28 -5.60
CA GLY A 106 -15.40 -13.42 -4.72
C GLY A 106 -14.10 -14.19 -4.97
N ALA A 107 -13.51 -14.08 -6.16
CA ALA A 107 -12.24 -14.71 -6.49
C ALA A 107 -11.12 -13.68 -6.69
N LEU A 108 -11.47 -12.48 -7.16
CA LEU A 108 -10.53 -11.40 -7.50
C LEU A 108 -11.03 -10.08 -6.92
N PHE A 109 -10.15 -9.36 -6.23
CA PHE A 109 -10.31 -7.94 -5.95
C PHE A 109 -9.57 -7.13 -7.02
N GLU A 110 -10.26 -6.17 -7.63
CA GLU A 110 -9.71 -5.36 -8.71
C GLU A 110 -9.97 -3.87 -8.50
N VAL A 111 -8.93 -3.07 -8.72
CA VAL A 111 -9.01 -1.61 -8.75
C VAL A 111 -8.33 -1.06 -9.99
N SER A 112 -9.07 -0.31 -10.78
CA SER A 112 -8.51 0.53 -11.85
C SER A 112 -8.56 1.99 -11.43
N CYS A 113 -7.49 2.76 -11.62
CA CYS A 113 -7.45 4.17 -11.24
C CYS A 113 -6.52 5.01 -12.12
N ASP A 114 -6.65 6.33 -12.01
CA ASP A 114 -5.74 7.28 -12.66
C ASP A 114 -4.29 7.20 -12.10
N PRO A 115 -3.28 7.81 -12.76
CA PRO A 115 -1.86 7.63 -12.41
C PRO A 115 -1.48 8.03 -10.98
N MET A 116 -2.23 8.95 -10.37
CA MET A 116 -1.91 9.50 -9.04
C MET A 116 -2.70 8.83 -7.91
N SER A 117 -3.58 7.89 -8.24
CA SER A 117 -4.52 7.28 -7.30
C SER A 117 -4.14 5.88 -6.81
N LEU A 118 -2.94 5.39 -7.12
CA LEU A 118 -2.47 4.06 -6.68
C LEU A 118 -2.54 3.87 -5.17
N ARG A 119 -2.22 4.90 -4.39
CA ARG A 119 -2.34 4.85 -2.92
C ARG A 119 -3.79 4.62 -2.48
N LEU A 120 -4.76 5.22 -3.18
CA LEU A 120 -6.17 4.99 -2.92
C LEU A 120 -6.58 3.57 -3.31
N ALA A 121 -6.05 3.03 -4.41
CA ALA A 121 -6.32 1.64 -4.79
C ALA A 121 -5.94 0.64 -3.68
N ILE A 122 -4.78 0.83 -3.03
CA ILE A 122 -4.36 0.00 -1.90
C ILE A 122 -5.23 0.27 -0.66
N HIS A 123 -5.66 1.51 -0.44
CA HIS A 123 -6.60 1.85 0.63
C HIS A 123 -7.92 1.11 0.50
N GLU A 124 -8.49 1.01 -0.71
CA GLU A 124 -9.73 0.27 -0.94
C GLU A 124 -9.59 -1.21 -0.62
N PHE A 125 -8.43 -1.80 -0.92
CA PHE A 125 -8.15 -3.18 -0.50
C PHE A 125 -8.12 -3.31 1.02
N LYS A 126 -7.40 -2.42 1.71
CA LYS A 126 -7.37 -2.39 3.18
C LYS A 126 -8.77 -2.30 3.78
N GLN A 127 -9.65 -1.50 3.20
CA GLN A 127 -11.05 -1.38 3.63
C GLN A 127 -11.84 -2.68 3.45
N LEU A 128 -11.61 -3.42 2.36
CA LEU A 128 -12.21 -4.74 2.17
C LEU A 128 -11.81 -5.68 3.31
N VAL A 129 -10.50 -5.79 3.59
CA VAL A 129 -9.96 -6.68 4.63
C VAL A 129 -10.49 -6.33 6.03
N GLU A 130 -10.63 -5.04 6.33
CA GLU A 130 -11.13 -4.57 7.63
C GLU A 130 -12.66 -4.65 7.76
N SER A 131 -13.36 -4.96 6.68
CA SER A 131 -14.83 -5.09 6.66
C SER A 131 -15.36 -6.52 6.82
N ASP A 132 -14.46 -7.50 6.87
CA ASP A 132 -14.74 -8.93 7.08
C ASP A 132 -14.95 -9.29 8.56
#